data_AF-A0AAW4BNM5-F1
#
_entry.id   AF-A0AAW4BNM5-F1
#
_cell.length_a   1.000
_cell.length_b   1.000
_cell.length_c   1.000
_cell.angle_alpha   90.00
_cell.angle_beta   90.00
_cell.angle_gamma   90.00
#
_symmetry.space_group_name_H-M   'P 1'
#
loop_
_entity.id
_entity.type
_entity.pdbx_description
1 polymer ?
#
loop_
_entity_poly.entity_id
_entity_poly.type
_entity_poly.pdbx_seq_one_letter_code
_entity_poly.pdbx_strand_id
1 'polypeptide(L)'
;MLAIPLPFVAALLLFMTGVLLRYRYPQNSHKPFWFTILCALMITVVGLRWTVDIALFRFLQPILGASMPVAAWLCFAGAHRSQSNTRLHWLGPIVVLVSSFLYQNIWAGTVDVLLISLYLGYGSLLLKSSFSMPEQVRITDVSKVLIAERVAGGLLLFSALVDGVLSYNILVLNAQHTNLILSIGYLVFIPVIVAAVIVVSLSTPSVIEHNQPHVQLPISHGSSEEGDTPLTTFVSSLDEEKDEENAHIIAKLDALMRERQVFKDPDLSLNRLARKLGIPTRKISSAVNQTY
;
A
#
# COMPACT_ATOMS: atom_id res chain seq x y z
N MET A 1 -13.65 38.69 -5.40
CA MET A 1 -14.25 37.37 -5.70
C MET A 1 -13.85 36.43 -4.58
N LEU A 2 -14.79 35.77 -3.91
CA LEU A 2 -14.49 34.81 -2.83
C LEU A 2 -13.92 33.54 -3.48
N ALA A 3 -12.64 33.56 -3.84
CA ALA A 3 -11.97 32.39 -4.39
C ALA A 3 -11.67 31.43 -3.24
N ILE A 4 -12.49 30.39 -3.10
CA ILE A 4 -12.23 29.31 -2.14
C ILE A 4 -10.95 28.61 -2.59
N PRO A 5 -9.89 28.54 -1.75
CA PRO A 5 -8.66 27.88 -2.15
C PRO A 5 -8.92 26.41 -2.49
N LEU A 6 -8.31 25.95 -3.58
CA LEU A 6 -8.44 24.59 -4.10
C LEU A 6 -8.23 23.47 -3.04
N PRO A 7 -7.35 23.61 -2.03
CA PRO A 7 -7.23 22.63 -0.95
C PRO A 7 -8.54 22.35 -0.20
N PHE A 8 -9.39 23.35 0.01
CA PHE A 8 -10.66 23.17 0.72
C PHE A 8 -11.63 22.27 -0.05
N VAL A 9 -11.67 22.42 -1.37
CA VAL A 9 -12.49 21.57 -2.24
C VAL A 9 -11.99 20.12 -2.19
N ALA A 10 -10.67 19.91 -2.30
CA ALA A 10 -10.07 18.58 -2.20
C ALA A 10 -10.32 17.93 -0.83
N ALA A 11 -10.19 18.69 0.27
CA ALA A 11 -10.47 18.20 1.61
C ALA A 11 -11.94 17.79 1.79
N LEU A 12 -12.89 18.58 1.25
CA LEU A 12 -14.31 18.25 1.26
C LEU A 12 -14.61 16.95 0.50
N LEU A 13 -14.01 16.78 -0.69
CA LEU A 13 -14.17 15.56 -1.49
C LEU A 13 -13.62 14.33 -0.76
N LEU A 14 -12.46 14.43 -0.11
CA LEU A 14 -11.91 13.36 0.71
C LEU A 14 -12.80 13.06 1.91
N PHE A 15 -13.30 14.08 2.60
CA PHE A 15 -14.23 13.90 3.72
C PHE A 15 -15.50 13.15 3.28
N MET A 16 -16.12 13.59 2.18
CA MET A 16 -17.28 12.91 1.59
C MET A 16 -16.96 11.46 1.19
N THR A 17 -15.78 11.22 0.60
CA THR A 17 -15.32 9.86 0.25
C THR A 17 -15.17 8.99 1.49
N GLY A 18 -14.63 9.54 2.58
CA GLY A 18 -14.55 8.87 3.88
C GLY A 18 -15.93 8.48 4.42
N VAL A 19 -16.88 9.42 4.43
CA VAL A 19 -18.26 9.16 4.87
C VAL A 19 -18.92 8.08 4.01
N LEU A 20 -18.79 8.16 2.69
CA LEU A 20 -19.35 7.17 1.76
C LEU A 20 -18.74 5.78 1.97
N LEU A 21 -17.42 5.70 2.19
CA LEU A 21 -16.72 4.45 2.47
C LEU A 21 -17.21 3.82 3.78
N ARG A 22 -17.46 4.64 4.81
CA ARG A 22 -18.00 4.18 6.10
C ARG A 22 -19.42 3.64 5.96
N TYR A 23 -20.25 4.30 5.16
CA TYR A 23 -21.63 3.89 4.90
C TYR A 23 -21.71 2.61 4.06
N ARG A 24 -20.90 2.50 3.00
CA ARG A 24 -20.95 1.38 2.05
C ARG A 24 -20.30 0.09 2.57
N TYR A 25 -19.29 0.19 3.44
CA TYR A 25 -18.52 -0.96 3.93
C TYR A 25 -18.35 -0.93 5.46
N PRO A 26 -19.42 -1.11 6.25
CA PRO A 26 -19.39 -0.91 7.71
C PRO A 26 -18.39 -1.82 8.46
N GLN A 27 -18.18 -3.05 7.99
CA GLN A 27 -17.33 -4.04 8.66
C GLN A 27 -15.82 -3.88 8.36
N ASN A 28 -15.43 -3.45 7.15
CA ASN A 28 -14.03 -3.42 6.71
C ASN A 28 -13.45 -2.00 6.46
N SER A 29 -14.26 -0.93 6.58
CA SER A 29 -13.83 0.44 6.27
C SER A 29 -13.05 1.15 7.37
N HIS A 30 -12.94 0.60 8.58
CA HIS A 30 -12.40 1.33 9.75
C HIS A 30 -11.01 1.94 9.51
N LYS A 31 -10.05 1.16 9.00
CA LYS A 31 -8.69 1.64 8.72
C LYS A 31 -8.65 2.69 7.58
N PRO A 32 -9.17 2.40 6.37
CA PRO A 32 -9.15 3.38 5.29
C PRO A 32 -9.99 4.63 5.60
N PHE A 33 -11.05 4.53 6.40
CA PHE A 33 -11.81 5.70 6.86
C PHE A 33 -10.94 6.68 7.65
N TRP A 34 -10.27 6.20 8.71
CA TRP A 34 -9.43 7.06 9.54
C TRP A 34 -8.25 7.66 8.75
N PHE A 35 -7.68 6.89 7.82
CA PHE A 35 -6.65 7.41 6.91
C PHE A 35 -7.19 8.54 6.02
N THR A 36 -8.34 8.35 5.37
CA THR A 36 -8.95 9.38 4.54
C THR A 36 -9.31 10.64 5.32
N ILE A 37 -9.82 10.50 6.55
CA ILE A 37 -10.09 11.64 7.44
C ILE A 37 -8.80 12.37 7.81
N LEU A 38 -7.71 11.65 8.09
CA LEU A 38 -6.41 12.24 8.37
C LEU A 38 -5.86 13.00 7.14
N CYS A 39 -6.03 12.47 5.93
CA CYS A 39 -5.68 13.18 4.69
C CYS A 39 -6.52 14.44 4.49
N ALA A 40 -7.84 14.37 4.72
CA ALA A 40 -8.73 15.52 4.64
C ALA A 40 -8.33 16.62 5.64
N LEU A 41 -8.01 16.23 6.88
CA LEU A 41 -7.51 17.14 7.92
C LEU A 41 -6.19 17.79 7.48
N MET A 42 -5.25 17.01 6.94
CA MET A 42 -3.98 17.52 6.43
C MET A 42 -4.14 18.57 5.35
N ILE A 43 -4.94 18.28 4.33
CA ILE A 43 -5.19 19.22 3.23
C ILE A 43 -5.90 20.48 3.75
N THR A 44 -6.80 20.33 4.71
CA THR A 44 -7.47 21.47 5.37
C THR A 44 -6.47 22.36 6.10
N VAL A 45 -5.56 21.79 6.89
CA VAL A 45 -4.52 22.55 7.59
C VAL A 45 -3.59 23.28 6.62
N VAL A 46 -3.22 22.63 5.51
CA VAL A 46 -2.44 23.28 4.43
C VAL A 46 -3.24 24.45 3.84
N GLY A 47 -4.53 24.26 3.54
CA GLY A 47 -5.41 25.32 3.05
C GLY A 47 -5.53 26.49 4.02
N LEU A 48 -5.71 26.22 5.32
CA LEU A 48 -5.74 27.24 6.36
C LEU A 48 -4.40 27.96 6.46
N ARG A 49 -3.25 27.29 6.41
CA ARG A 49 -1.96 27.97 6.44
C ARG A 49 -1.81 28.99 5.31
N TRP A 50 -2.32 28.69 4.12
CA TRP A 50 -2.28 29.62 2.98
C TRP A 50 -3.27 30.79 3.09
N THR A 51 -4.35 30.67 3.88
CA THR A 51 -5.33 31.76 4.07
C THR A 51 -5.14 32.55 5.35
N VAL A 52 -4.75 31.88 6.42
CA VAL A 52 -4.56 32.38 7.78
C VAL A 52 -3.17 32.01 8.26
N ASP A 53 -2.26 32.98 8.28
CA ASP A 53 -0.86 32.78 8.66
C ASP A 53 -0.66 32.74 10.19
N ILE A 54 -1.37 31.84 10.86
CA ILE A 54 -1.35 31.65 12.31
C ILE A 54 -0.27 30.63 12.68
N ALA A 55 0.50 30.90 13.74
CA ALA A 55 1.58 30.02 14.23
C ALA A 55 1.13 28.58 14.54
N LEU A 56 -0.12 28.39 14.97
CA LEU A 56 -0.70 27.07 15.27
C LEU A 56 -0.67 26.13 14.05
N PHE A 57 -1.02 26.61 12.85
CA PHE A 57 -1.04 25.77 11.65
C PHE A 57 0.36 25.41 11.17
N ARG A 58 1.34 26.30 11.39
CA ARG A 58 2.75 26.03 11.12
C ARG A 58 3.29 24.90 12.01
N PHE A 59 2.85 24.86 13.27
CA PHE A 59 3.22 23.79 14.21
C PHE A 59 2.49 22.46 13.90
N LEU A 60 1.21 22.54 13.53
CA LEU A 60 0.39 21.34 13.30
C LEU A 60 0.77 20.59 12.01
N GLN A 61 1.23 21.31 10.98
CA GLN A 61 1.50 20.74 9.67
C GLN A 61 2.59 19.64 9.66
N PRO A 62 3.79 19.82 10.27
CA PRO A 62 4.80 18.75 10.32
C PRO A 62 4.33 17.52 11.08
N ILE A 63 3.55 17.70 12.15
CA ILE A 63 3.05 16.59 12.99
C ILE A 63 2.09 15.73 12.19
N LEU A 64 1.11 16.37 11.56
CA LEU A 64 0.15 15.68 10.72
C LEU A 64 0.83 15.11 9.45
N GLY A 65 1.84 15.80 8.91
CA GLY A 65 2.68 15.31 7.81
C GLY A 65 3.43 14.02 8.17
N ALA A 66 4.07 13.97 9.34
CA ALA A 66 4.74 12.77 9.82
C ALA A 66 3.76 11.60 10.07
N SER A 67 2.50 11.90 10.39
CA SER A 67 1.48 10.86 10.61
C SER A 67 0.98 10.20 9.31
N MET A 68 1.09 10.87 8.16
CA MET A 68 0.66 10.35 6.84
C MET A 68 1.32 9.02 6.44
N PRO A 69 2.67 8.92 6.35
CA PRO A 69 3.32 7.68 5.94
C PRO A 69 3.09 6.54 6.93
N VAL A 70 3.01 6.85 8.23
CA VAL A 70 2.70 5.87 9.28
C VAL A 70 1.28 5.33 9.11
N ALA A 71 0.31 6.21 8.90
CA ALA A 71 -1.08 5.80 8.70
C ALA A 71 -1.25 4.97 7.42
N ALA A 72 -0.57 5.36 6.34
CA ALA A 72 -0.53 4.58 5.09
C ALA A 72 0.01 3.16 5.35
N TRP A 73 1.14 3.03 6.05
CA TRP A 73 1.68 1.72 6.42
C TRP A 73 0.70 0.91 7.27
N LEU A 74 0.05 1.50 8.27
CA LEU A 74 -0.91 0.79 9.12
C LEU A 74 -2.15 0.29 8.37
N CYS A 75 -2.56 0.99 7.31
CA CYS A 75 -3.64 0.55 6.41
C CYS A 75 -3.27 -0.75 5.68
N PHE A 76 -2.05 -0.85 5.13
CA PHE A 76 -1.62 -1.99 4.32
C PHE A 76 -0.92 -3.11 5.11
N ALA A 77 -0.30 -2.83 6.26
CA ALA A 77 0.42 -3.82 7.07
C ALA A 77 -0.47 -4.96 7.55
N GLY A 78 -1.77 -4.67 7.78
CA GLY A 78 -2.76 -5.68 8.15
C GLY A 78 -3.02 -6.71 7.03
N ALA A 79 -2.76 -6.39 5.78
CA ALA A 79 -2.92 -7.32 4.66
C ALA A 79 -1.85 -8.43 4.68
N HIS A 80 -0.65 -8.12 5.18
CA HIS A 80 0.52 -8.99 5.13
C HIS A 80 0.81 -9.73 6.44
N ARG A 81 0.49 -9.14 7.61
CA ARG A 81 0.80 -9.75 8.93
C ARG A 81 -0.29 -9.49 9.95
N SER A 82 -0.50 -10.46 10.85
CA SER A 82 -1.54 -10.38 11.90
C SER A 82 -1.10 -9.56 13.12
N GLN A 83 0.22 -9.39 13.33
CA GLN A 83 0.81 -8.78 14.51
C GLN A 83 2.00 -7.91 14.06
N SER A 84 1.74 -6.69 13.61
CA SER A 84 2.78 -5.67 13.45
C SER A 84 2.83 -4.85 14.73
N ASN A 85 4.00 -4.65 15.32
CA ASN A 85 4.14 -3.93 16.59
C ASN A 85 3.85 -2.43 16.39
N THR A 86 2.56 -2.07 16.45
CA THR A 86 2.04 -0.73 16.13
C THR A 86 2.70 0.37 16.94
N ARG A 87 3.16 0.08 18.17
CA ARG A 87 3.75 1.07 19.07
C ARG A 87 5.09 1.61 18.57
N LEU A 88 5.90 0.80 17.89
CA LEU A 88 7.22 1.24 17.41
C LEU A 88 7.11 2.22 16.24
N HIS A 89 6.04 2.13 15.45
CA HIS A 89 5.80 3.00 14.31
C HIS A 89 5.36 4.43 14.71
N TRP A 90 4.81 4.60 15.91
CA TRP A 90 4.48 5.91 16.48
C TRP A 90 5.70 6.71 16.93
N LEU A 91 6.88 6.07 17.04
CA LEU A 91 8.11 6.76 17.43
C LEU A 91 8.48 7.87 16.43
N GLY A 92 8.24 7.67 15.13
CA GLY A 92 8.52 8.67 14.10
C GLY A 92 7.76 10.00 14.31
N PRO A 93 6.41 10.00 14.33
CA PRO A 93 5.63 11.20 14.61
C PRO A 93 5.95 11.85 15.96
N ILE A 94 6.26 11.04 16.98
CA ILE A 94 6.66 11.56 18.30
C ILE A 94 8.01 12.27 18.22
N VAL A 95 8.99 11.70 17.51
CA VAL A 95 10.29 12.34 17.29
C VAL A 95 10.12 13.66 16.53
N VAL A 96 9.29 13.70 15.48
CA VAL A 96 8.98 14.94 14.76
C VAL A 96 8.28 15.97 15.66
N LEU A 97 7.36 15.55 16.52
CA LEU A 97 6.69 16.40 17.51
C LEU A 97 7.71 17.02 18.47
N VAL A 98 8.61 16.20 19.04
CA VAL A 98 9.65 16.65 19.95
C VAL A 98 10.61 17.61 19.23
N SER A 99 11.08 17.26 18.04
CA SER A 99 11.95 18.13 17.23
C SER A 99 11.27 19.45 16.84
N SER A 100 9.95 19.46 16.62
CA SER A 100 9.20 20.69 16.35
C SER A 100 9.05 21.57 17.59
N PHE A 101 8.94 20.98 18.79
CA PHE A 101 8.90 21.74 20.04
C PHE A 101 10.28 22.34 20.40
N LEU A 102 11.35 21.63 20.07
CA LEU A 102 12.74 22.07 20.25
C LEU A 102 13.27 22.89 19.06
N TYR A 103 12.41 23.43 18.19
CA TYR A 103 12.80 24.14 16.97
C TYR A 103 13.78 25.31 17.22
N GLN A 104 13.67 26.01 18.35
CA GLN A 104 14.61 27.08 18.72
C GLN A 104 16.01 26.60 19.07
N ASN A 105 16.17 25.33 19.44
CA ASN A 105 17.42 24.76 19.94
C ASN A 105 18.05 23.76 18.95
N ILE A 106 17.36 23.46 17.86
CA ILE A 106 17.72 22.46 16.86
C ILE A 106 17.91 23.18 15.51
N TRP A 107 18.80 22.65 14.67
CA TRP A 107 19.02 23.18 13.31
C TRP A 107 17.72 23.22 12.51
N ALA A 108 17.46 24.36 11.83
CA ALA A 108 16.21 24.66 11.15
C ALA A 108 15.76 23.60 10.12
N GLY A 109 16.71 22.86 9.53
CA GLY A 109 16.43 21.79 8.55
C GLY A 109 16.14 20.40 9.15
N THR A 110 16.19 20.24 10.48
CA THR A 110 16.08 18.90 11.10
C THR A 110 14.69 18.28 10.91
N VAL A 111 13.64 19.09 11.02
CA VAL A 111 12.25 18.62 10.83
C VAL A 111 12.03 18.16 9.38
N ASP A 112 12.61 18.87 8.41
CA ASP A 112 12.52 18.53 7.00
C ASP A 112 13.24 17.21 6.71
N VAL A 113 14.48 17.05 7.19
CA VAL A 113 15.24 15.80 7.03
C VAL A 113 14.52 14.62 7.69
N LEU A 114 13.93 14.82 8.88
CA LEU A 114 13.14 13.79 9.54
C LEU A 114 11.90 13.41 8.73
N LEU A 115 11.15 14.39 8.20
CA LEU A 115 10.00 14.13 7.33
C LEU A 115 10.41 13.34 6.08
N ILE A 116 11.45 13.79 5.37
CA ILE A 116 11.97 13.13 4.17
C ILE A 116 12.36 11.69 4.49
N SER A 117 13.09 11.47 5.58
CA SER A 117 13.49 10.13 6.01
C SER A 117 12.30 9.23 6.34
N LEU A 118 11.25 9.78 6.95
CA LEU A 118 10.01 9.06 7.25
C LEU A 118 9.28 8.63 5.98
N TYR A 119 9.11 9.55 5.03
CA TYR A 119 8.44 9.27 3.76
C TYR A 119 9.25 8.28 2.90
N LEU A 120 10.58 8.42 2.84
CA LEU A 120 11.45 7.45 2.19
C LEU A 120 11.34 6.06 2.83
N GLY A 121 11.49 5.97 4.16
CA GLY A 121 11.46 4.71 4.88
C GLY A 121 10.14 3.96 4.69
N TYR A 122 9.00 4.63 4.93
CA TYR A 122 7.68 4.00 4.78
C TYR A 122 7.30 3.77 3.32
N GLY A 123 7.66 4.67 2.40
CA GLY A 123 7.47 4.47 0.96
C GLY A 123 8.21 3.23 0.45
N SER A 124 9.48 3.05 0.83
CA SER A 124 10.27 1.86 0.51
C SER A 124 9.73 0.60 1.17
N LEU A 125 9.23 0.68 2.41
CA LEU A 125 8.59 -0.44 3.11
C LEU A 125 7.31 -0.91 2.41
N LEU A 126 6.43 0.01 2.01
CA LEU A 126 5.23 -0.30 1.22
C LEU A 126 5.59 -0.93 -0.12
N LEU A 127 6.56 -0.35 -0.83
CA LEU A 127 6.99 -0.89 -2.12
C LEU A 127 7.57 -2.30 -1.96
N LYS A 128 8.43 -2.53 -0.95
CA LYS A 128 8.97 -3.86 -0.63
C LYS A 128 7.86 -4.86 -0.28
N SER A 129 6.88 -4.43 0.49
CA SER A 129 5.73 -5.24 0.90
C SER A 129 4.87 -5.66 -0.30
N SER A 130 4.73 -4.77 -1.30
CA SER A 130 4.00 -5.05 -2.54
C SER A 130 4.60 -6.11 -3.48
N PHE A 131 5.79 -6.63 -3.14
CA PHE A 131 6.39 -7.79 -3.82
C PHE A 131 6.13 -9.10 -3.06
N SER A 132 5.49 -9.04 -1.89
CA SER A 132 5.10 -10.19 -1.08
C SER A 132 3.60 -10.45 -1.21
N MET A 133 3.18 -11.71 -1.10
CA MET A 133 1.76 -12.08 -1.20
C MET A 133 0.98 -11.65 0.06
N PRO A 134 -0.14 -10.91 -0.05
CA PRO A 134 -0.99 -10.58 1.09
C PRO A 134 -1.70 -11.81 1.64
N GLU A 135 -1.46 -12.17 2.90
CA GLU A 135 -1.97 -13.42 3.48
C GLU A 135 -3.45 -13.32 3.91
N GLN A 136 -3.90 -12.14 4.32
CA GLN A 136 -5.22 -11.93 4.95
C GLN A 136 -6.29 -11.39 3.99
N VAL A 137 -5.92 -11.12 2.75
CA VAL A 137 -6.82 -10.59 1.72
C VAL A 137 -7.47 -11.76 0.96
N ARG A 138 -8.71 -11.55 0.50
CA ARG A 138 -9.39 -12.49 -0.40
C ARG A 138 -8.55 -12.66 -1.66
N ILE A 139 -8.39 -13.89 -2.14
CA ILE A 139 -7.54 -14.20 -3.32
C ILE A 139 -7.96 -13.33 -4.53
N THR A 140 -9.25 -13.10 -4.72
CA THR A 140 -9.82 -12.27 -5.81
C THR A 140 -9.38 -10.80 -5.76
N ASP A 141 -9.05 -10.27 -4.58
CA ASP A 141 -8.70 -8.86 -4.39
C ASP A 141 -7.19 -8.63 -4.18
N VAL A 142 -6.38 -9.70 -4.15
CA VAL A 142 -4.93 -9.61 -3.94
C VAL A 142 -4.27 -8.66 -4.95
N SER A 143 -4.56 -8.81 -6.24
CA SER A 143 -3.97 -7.96 -7.28
C SER A 143 -4.30 -6.48 -7.09
N LYS A 144 -5.54 -6.17 -6.66
CA LYS A 144 -5.97 -4.78 -6.41
C LYS A 144 -5.23 -4.18 -5.23
N VAL A 145 -5.08 -4.96 -4.14
CA VAL A 145 -4.34 -4.51 -2.94
C VAL A 145 -2.87 -4.27 -3.27
N LEU A 146 -2.23 -5.16 -4.04
CA LEU A 146 -0.83 -5.00 -4.45
C LEU A 146 -0.61 -3.75 -5.32
N ILE A 147 -1.52 -3.47 -6.28
CA ILE A 147 -1.41 -2.26 -7.09
C ILE A 147 -1.62 -1.01 -6.23
N ALA A 148 -2.62 -1.01 -5.33
CA ALA A 148 -2.86 0.10 -4.42
C ALA A 148 -1.65 0.37 -3.50
N GLU A 149 -1.00 -0.68 -3.00
CA GLU A 149 0.20 -0.58 -2.18
C GLU A 149 1.40 -0.02 -2.96
N ARG A 150 1.60 -0.45 -4.22
CA ARG A 150 2.63 0.11 -5.12
C ARG A 150 2.42 1.58 -5.39
N VAL A 151 1.19 1.99 -5.69
CA VAL A 151 0.87 3.40 -5.94
C VAL A 151 1.09 4.22 -4.69
N ALA A 152 0.61 3.77 -3.53
CA ALA A 152 0.81 4.47 -2.27
C ALA A 152 2.30 4.62 -1.92
N GLY A 153 3.08 3.54 -2.04
CA GLY A 153 4.53 3.56 -1.83
C GLY A 153 5.25 4.51 -2.81
N GLY A 154 4.90 4.44 -4.10
CA GLY A 154 5.44 5.33 -5.13
C GLY A 154 5.14 6.80 -4.87
N LEU A 155 3.92 7.13 -4.44
CA LEU A 155 3.52 8.51 -4.14
C LEU A 155 4.28 9.08 -2.92
N LEU A 156 4.51 8.26 -1.88
CA LEU A 156 5.31 8.66 -0.72
C LEU A 156 6.78 8.91 -1.09
N LEU A 157 7.38 8.03 -1.89
CA LEU A 157 8.76 8.20 -2.37
C LEU A 157 8.91 9.45 -3.23
N PHE A 158 7.94 9.68 -4.12
CA PHE A 158 7.92 10.87 -4.95
C PHE A 158 7.77 12.15 -4.13
N SER A 159 6.91 12.16 -3.11
CA SER A 159 6.80 13.29 -2.17
C SER A 159 8.14 13.56 -1.48
N ALA A 160 8.81 12.51 -0.99
CA ALA A 160 10.10 12.67 -0.32
C ALA A 160 11.20 13.22 -1.25
N LEU A 161 11.18 12.83 -2.53
CA LEU A 161 12.10 13.37 -3.53
C LEU A 161 11.90 14.88 -3.70
N VAL A 162 10.65 15.32 -3.82
CA VAL A 162 10.31 16.74 -4.00
C VAL A 162 10.66 17.55 -2.77
N ASP A 163 10.34 17.06 -1.58
CA ASP A 163 10.70 17.68 -0.31
C ASP A 163 12.24 17.73 -0.14
N GLY A 164 12.96 16.70 -0.59
CA GLY A 164 14.42 16.65 -0.59
C GLY A 164 15.07 17.70 -1.51
N VAL A 165 14.57 17.83 -2.74
CA VAL A 165 15.05 18.87 -3.68
C VAL A 165 14.78 20.27 -3.12
N LEU A 166 13.62 20.48 -2.51
CA LEU A 166 13.27 21.75 -1.88
C LEU A 166 14.18 22.07 -0.69
N SER A 167 14.37 21.10 0.22
CA SER A 167 15.24 21.25 1.39
C SER A 167 16.68 21.55 0.99
N TYR A 168 17.22 20.83 -0.01
CA TYR A 168 18.55 21.08 -0.55
C TYR A 168 18.71 22.51 -1.08
N ASN A 169 17.74 23.01 -1.84
CA ASN A 169 17.79 24.37 -2.37
C ASN A 169 17.70 25.44 -1.27
N ILE A 170 16.92 25.22 -0.22
CA ILE A 170 16.84 26.16 0.89
C ILE A 170 18.17 26.22 1.65
N LEU A 171 18.80 25.06 1.89
CA LEU A 171 20.01 24.95 2.70
C LEU A 171 21.30 25.36 1.97
N VAL A 172 21.43 25.02 0.68
CA VAL A 172 22.67 25.23 -0.08
C VAL A 172 22.58 26.46 -0.98
N LEU A 173 21.40 26.76 -1.53
CA LEU A 173 21.21 27.82 -2.52
C LEU A 173 20.48 29.05 -1.95
N ASN A 174 20.39 29.19 -0.62
CA ASN A 174 19.74 30.31 0.09
C ASN A 174 18.34 30.64 -0.45
N ALA A 175 17.57 29.62 -0.84
CA ALA A 175 16.22 29.77 -1.39
C ALA A 175 16.13 30.58 -2.72
N GLN A 176 17.25 30.81 -3.42
CA GLN A 176 17.29 31.64 -4.64
C GLN A 176 16.41 31.10 -5.77
N HIS A 177 16.25 29.79 -5.87
CA HIS A 177 15.45 29.13 -6.92
C HIS A 177 14.17 28.45 -6.41
N THR A 178 13.70 28.80 -5.20
CA THR A 178 12.52 28.16 -4.60
C THR A 178 11.30 28.20 -5.51
N ASN A 179 11.00 29.34 -6.13
CA ASN A 179 9.85 29.49 -7.03
C ASN A 179 9.97 28.66 -8.33
N LEU A 180 11.20 28.50 -8.84
CA LEU A 180 11.47 27.72 -10.04
C LEU A 180 11.36 26.22 -9.76
N ILE A 181 11.92 25.78 -8.63
CA ILE A 181 11.80 24.40 -8.16
C ILE A 181 10.34 24.07 -7.83
N LEU A 182 9.61 25.00 -7.22
CA LEU A 182 8.20 24.82 -6.95
C LEU A 182 7.38 24.73 -8.25
N SER A 183 7.72 25.53 -9.27
CA SER A 183 7.05 25.48 -10.58
C SER A 183 7.34 24.19 -11.35
N ILE A 184 8.61 23.77 -11.44
CA ILE A 184 9.00 22.50 -12.05
C ILE A 184 8.46 21.33 -11.23
N GLY A 185 8.51 21.46 -9.90
CA GLY A 185 7.95 20.54 -8.93
C GLY A 185 6.50 20.29 -9.25
N TYR A 186 5.64 21.32 -9.27
CA TYR A 186 4.23 21.19 -9.63
C TYR A 186 4.00 20.73 -11.08
N LEU A 187 4.86 21.12 -12.03
CA LEU A 187 4.81 20.62 -13.40
C LEU A 187 4.99 19.10 -13.48
N VAL A 188 5.79 18.50 -12.59
CA VAL A 188 5.96 17.04 -12.49
C VAL A 188 4.95 16.42 -11.50
N PHE A 189 4.62 17.14 -10.42
CA PHE A 189 3.71 16.70 -9.36
C PHE A 189 2.31 16.45 -9.90
N ILE A 190 1.80 17.35 -10.73
CA ILE A 190 0.45 17.23 -11.29
C ILE A 190 0.35 15.99 -12.19
N PRO A 191 1.21 15.76 -13.21
CA PRO A 191 1.20 14.53 -14.00
C PRO A 191 1.37 13.26 -13.16
N VAL A 192 2.23 13.27 -12.15
CA VAL A 192 2.45 12.10 -11.28
C VAL A 192 1.23 11.84 -10.40
N ILE A 193 0.60 12.88 -9.83
CA ILE A 193 -0.68 12.75 -9.12
C ILE A 193 -1.75 12.23 -10.07
N VAL A 194 -1.86 12.78 -11.28
CA VAL A 194 -2.84 12.34 -12.28
C VAL A 194 -2.60 10.88 -12.66
N ALA A 195 -1.36 10.49 -12.91
CA ALA A 195 -0.99 9.09 -13.19
C ALA A 195 -1.32 8.18 -11.99
N ALA A 196 -1.00 8.60 -10.76
CA ALA A 196 -1.33 7.85 -9.56
C ALA A 196 -2.85 7.73 -9.37
N VAL A 197 -3.62 8.80 -9.61
CA VAL A 197 -5.08 8.82 -9.58
C VAL A 197 -5.65 7.93 -10.68
N ILE A 198 -5.09 7.92 -11.88
CA ILE A 198 -5.48 7.02 -12.98
C ILE A 198 -5.22 5.56 -12.56
N VAL A 199 -4.04 5.23 -12.04
CA VAL A 199 -3.73 3.86 -11.61
C VAL A 199 -4.65 3.45 -10.45
N VAL A 200 -4.90 4.32 -9.47
CA VAL A 200 -5.86 4.06 -8.38
C VAL A 200 -7.27 3.89 -8.92
N SER A 201 -7.71 4.74 -9.84
CA SER A 201 -9.05 4.70 -10.44
C SER A 201 -9.25 3.43 -11.28
N LEU A 202 -8.25 3.03 -12.06
CA LEU A 202 -8.25 1.77 -12.81
C LEU A 202 -8.19 0.54 -11.90
N SER A 203 -7.59 0.69 -10.72
CA SER A 203 -7.50 -0.38 -9.71
C SER A 203 -8.72 -0.42 -8.78
N THR A 204 -9.58 0.60 -8.83
CA THR A 204 -10.82 0.69 -8.05
C THR A 204 -11.98 0.25 -8.93
N PRO A 205 -12.68 -0.85 -8.62
CA PRO A 205 -13.74 -1.36 -9.49
C PRO A 205 -14.91 -0.34 -9.58
N SER A 206 -15.31 0.00 -10.80
CA SER A 206 -16.66 0.50 -11.06
C SER A 206 -17.63 -0.67 -10.84
N VAL A 207 -18.45 -0.56 -9.80
CA VAL A 207 -19.55 -1.52 -9.57
C VAL A 207 -20.60 -1.26 -10.66
N ILE A 208 -20.47 -1.94 -11.78
CA ILE A 208 -21.58 -2.19 -12.69
C ILE A 208 -21.99 -3.64 -12.47
N GLU A 209 -23.08 -3.77 -11.73
CA GLU A 209 -23.79 -4.98 -11.38
C GLU A 209 -24.65 -5.43 -12.58
N HIS A 210 -24.36 -6.58 -13.19
CA HIS A 210 -25.42 -7.40 -13.79
C HIS A 210 -25.03 -8.87 -14.05
N ASN A 211 -25.71 -9.75 -13.31
CA ASN A 211 -26.30 -11.03 -13.71
C ASN A 211 -25.47 -12.07 -14.50
N GLN A 212 -25.07 -13.12 -13.80
CA GLN A 212 -25.06 -14.48 -14.36
C GLN A 212 -26.51 -14.95 -14.62
N PRO A 213 -26.71 -15.84 -15.59
CA PRO A 213 -27.10 -17.19 -15.21
C PRO A 213 -26.25 -18.29 -15.87
N HIS A 214 -25.95 -19.29 -15.05
CA HIS A 214 -25.59 -20.68 -15.33
C HIS A 214 -25.89 -21.24 -16.73
N VAL A 215 -24.92 -21.96 -17.31
CA VAL A 215 -25.16 -23.25 -18.01
C VAL A 215 -24.01 -24.23 -17.76
N GLN A 216 -24.40 -25.47 -17.46
CA GLN A 216 -23.64 -26.70 -17.16
C GLN A 216 -22.57 -27.14 -18.20
N LEU A 217 -21.62 -27.93 -17.70
CA LEU A 217 -20.62 -28.78 -18.39
C LEU A 217 -21.24 -29.82 -19.35
N PRO A 218 -20.44 -30.46 -20.23
CA PRO A 218 -20.00 -31.82 -19.87
C PRO A 218 -18.54 -32.17 -20.27
N ILE A 219 -18.09 -33.23 -19.60
CA ILE A 219 -16.79 -33.90 -19.56
C ILE A 219 -16.52 -34.70 -20.85
N SER A 220 -15.25 -34.89 -21.25
CA SER A 220 -14.83 -36.10 -21.97
C SER A 220 -13.37 -36.48 -21.70
N HIS A 221 -13.14 -37.79 -21.61
CA HIS A 221 -11.93 -38.54 -21.28
C HIS A 221 -10.88 -38.55 -22.41
N GLY A 222 -9.63 -38.87 -22.07
CA GLY A 222 -8.63 -39.39 -23.01
C GLY A 222 -7.30 -39.72 -22.34
N SER A 223 -6.93 -40.99 -22.35
CA SER A 223 -5.77 -41.63 -21.72
C SER A 223 -4.52 -41.69 -22.63
N SER A 224 -3.39 -42.05 -22.00
CA SER A 224 -2.30 -42.95 -22.47
C SER A 224 -0.89 -42.37 -22.72
N GLU A 225 0.04 -42.94 -21.93
CA GLU A 225 1.35 -43.55 -22.27
C GLU A 225 2.59 -42.72 -22.72
N GLU A 226 3.56 -42.70 -21.81
CA GLU A 226 4.97 -43.18 -21.89
C GLU A 226 5.88 -42.90 -23.11
N GLY A 227 7.11 -42.44 -22.83
CA GLY A 227 8.25 -42.50 -23.76
C GLY A 227 9.47 -41.62 -23.41
N ASP A 228 10.48 -42.25 -22.79
CA ASP A 228 11.94 -42.05 -22.91
C ASP A 228 12.70 -40.78 -22.43
N THR A 229 13.48 -41.01 -21.35
CA THR A 229 14.79 -40.45 -20.92
C THR A 229 15.86 -40.40 -22.05
N PRO A 230 16.99 -39.63 -21.97
CA PRO A 230 17.89 -39.58 -20.79
C PRO A 230 18.74 -38.31 -20.52
N LEU A 231 19.35 -38.33 -19.31
CA LEU A 231 20.66 -37.75 -18.91
C LEU A 231 20.81 -36.22 -18.76
N THR A 232 20.84 -35.73 -17.52
CA THR A 232 22.06 -35.09 -16.96
C THR A 232 21.97 -34.94 -15.43
N THR A 233 22.66 -35.85 -14.74
CA THR A 233 22.98 -35.77 -13.31
C THR A 233 24.02 -34.66 -13.07
N PHE A 234 24.04 -34.13 -11.84
CA PHE A 234 25.09 -33.31 -11.20
C PHE A 234 24.80 -31.82 -10.94
N VAL A 235 23.61 -31.46 -10.42
CA VAL A 235 23.43 -30.30 -9.49
C VAL A 235 22.43 -30.57 -8.35
N SER A 236 21.86 -31.78 -8.25
CA SER A 236 20.48 -31.97 -7.79
C SER A 236 20.19 -32.20 -6.29
N SER A 237 21.18 -32.31 -5.40
CA SER A 237 20.88 -32.80 -4.04
C SER A 237 20.25 -31.78 -3.08
N LEU A 238 20.14 -30.51 -3.46
CA LEU A 238 19.47 -29.47 -2.65
C LEU A 238 18.18 -28.93 -3.30
N ASP A 239 17.99 -29.17 -4.59
CA ASP A 239 16.80 -28.76 -5.33
C ASP A 239 15.78 -29.92 -5.42
N GLU A 240 16.21 -31.19 -5.49
CA GLU A 240 15.29 -32.36 -5.51
C GLU A 240 14.45 -32.48 -4.23
N GLU A 241 15.05 -32.29 -3.04
CA GLU A 241 14.28 -32.34 -1.77
C GLU A 241 13.25 -31.20 -1.68
N LYS A 242 13.56 -30.04 -2.25
CA LYS A 242 12.64 -28.90 -2.31
C LYS A 242 11.52 -29.12 -3.32
N ASP A 243 11.84 -29.71 -4.46
CA ASP A 243 10.88 -30.00 -5.51
C ASP A 243 9.91 -31.12 -5.07
N GLU A 244 10.38 -32.12 -4.33
CA GLU A 244 9.53 -33.12 -3.70
C GLU A 244 8.63 -32.51 -2.60
N GLU A 245 9.17 -31.63 -1.74
CA GLU A 245 8.37 -30.93 -0.73
C GLU A 245 7.29 -30.06 -1.39
N ASN A 246 7.64 -29.32 -2.45
CA ASN A 246 6.72 -28.48 -3.21
C ASN A 246 5.63 -29.32 -3.91
N ALA A 247 6.01 -30.42 -4.55
CA ALA A 247 5.08 -31.35 -5.19
C ALA A 247 4.10 -31.94 -4.17
N HIS A 248 4.58 -32.28 -2.97
CA HIS A 248 3.71 -32.77 -1.88
C HIS A 248 2.73 -31.69 -1.38
N ILE A 249 3.18 -30.44 -1.26
CA ILE A 249 2.32 -29.31 -0.90
C ILE A 249 1.22 -29.10 -1.95
N ILE A 250 1.56 -29.17 -3.24
CA ILE A 250 0.60 -29.01 -4.34
C ILE A 250 -0.38 -30.18 -4.38
N ALA A 251 0.07 -31.42 -4.20
CA ALA A 251 -0.82 -32.58 -4.15
C ALA A 251 -1.85 -32.47 -3.02
N LYS A 252 -1.42 -32.03 -1.82
CA LYS A 252 -2.32 -31.75 -0.69
C LYS A 252 -3.28 -30.59 -0.97
N LEU A 253 -2.81 -29.54 -1.64
CA LEU A 253 -3.64 -28.42 -2.05
C LEU A 253 -4.73 -28.88 -3.03
N ASP A 254 -4.37 -29.70 -4.03
CA ASP A 254 -5.27 -30.23 -5.04
C ASP A 254 -6.32 -31.18 -4.46
N ALA A 255 -5.93 -32.03 -3.51
CA ALA A 255 -6.85 -32.86 -2.74
C ALA A 255 -7.85 -32.00 -1.95
N LEU A 256 -7.38 -30.95 -1.26
CA LEU A 256 -8.24 -30.03 -0.52
C LEU A 256 -9.22 -29.28 -1.45
N MET A 257 -8.78 -28.87 -2.63
CA MET A 257 -9.61 -28.21 -3.63
C MET A 257 -10.72 -29.14 -4.15
N ARG A 258 -10.39 -30.40 -4.45
CA ARG A 258 -11.34 -31.41 -4.95
C ARG A 258 -12.33 -31.87 -3.89
N GLU A 259 -11.83 -32.27 -2.72
CA GLU A 259 -12.64 -32.89 -1.66
C GLU A 259 -13.52 -31.88 -0.91
N ARG A 260 -12.95 -30.74 -0.49
CA ARG A 260 -13.66 -29.74 0.31
C ARG A 260 -14.26 -28.61 -0.50
N GLN A 261 -14.06 -28.60 -1.83
CA GLN A 261 -14.63 -27.61 -2.75
C GLN A 261 -14.38 -26.17 -2.28
N VAL A 262 -13.19 -25.92 -1.72
CA VAL A 262 -12.87 -24.66 -1.00
C VAL A 262 -12.92 -23.45 -1.94
N PHE A 263 -12.78 -23.68 -3.26
CA PHE A 263 -12.97 -22.67 -4.31
C PHE A 263 -14.37 -22.04 -4.33
N LYS A 264 -15.37 -22.63 -3.66
CA LYS A 264 -16.73 -22.06 -3.51
C LYS A 264 -16.85 -21.05 -2.37
N ASP A 265 -15.83 -20.89 -1.52
CA ASP A 265 -15.84 -19.89 -0.44
C ASP A 265 -15.50 -18.50 -1.00
N PRO A 266 -16.43 -17.52 -1.01
CA PRO A 266 -16.17 -16.17 -1.51
C PRO A 266 -15.19 -15.37 -0.63
N ASP A 267 -14.90 -15.85 0.58
CA ASP A 267 -13.98 -15.24 1.55
C ASP A 267 -12.62 -15.96 1.59
N LEU A 268 -12.32 -16.80 0.60
CA LEU A 268 -11.08 -17.57 0.55
C LEU A 268 -9.85 -16.64 0.54
N SER A 269 -9.00 -16.80 1.57
CA SER A 269 -7.71 -16.12 1.69
C SER A 269 -6.60 -17.15 1.88
N LEU A 270 -5.35 -16.75 1.58
CA LEU A 270 -4.19 -17.63 1.69
C LEU A 270 -3.98 -18.10 3.14
N ASN A 271 -4.28 -17.26 4.15
CA ASN A 271 -4.23 -17.65 5.56
C ASN A 271 -5.30 -18.69 5.92
N ARG A 272 -6.53 -18.59 5.39
CA ARG A 272 -7.56 -19.62 5.60
C ARG A 272 -7.15 -20.96 4.97
N LEU A 273 -6.52 -20.91 3.79
CA LEU A 273 -5.99 -22.09 3.11
C LEU A 273 -4.87 -22.74 3.92
N ALA A 274 -3.90 -21.94 4.40
CA ALA A 274 -2.81 -22.35 5.29
C ALA A 274 -3.32 -23.03 6.56
N ARG A 275 -4.33 -22.46 7.23
CA ARG A 275 -4.95 -23.05 8.43
C ARG A 275 -5.64 -24.37 8.15
N LYS A 276 -6.32 -24.52 7.01
CA LYS A 276 -7.00 -25.76 6.62
C LYS A 276 -6.00 -26.87 6.26
N LEU A 277 -4.83 -26.51 5.71
CA LEU A 277 -3.76 -27.44 5.33
C LEU A 277 -2.77 -27.74 6.47
N GLY A 278 -2.71 -26.88 7.50
CA GLY A 278 -1.69 -26.95 8.54
C GLY A 278 -0.28 -26.54 8.08
N ILE A 279 -0.17 -25.89 6.93
CA ILE A 279 1.10 -25.52 6.29
C ILE A 279 1.26 -23.99 6.31
N PRO A 280 2.46 -23.44 6.58
CA PRO A 280 2.68 -21.99 6.56
C PRO A 280 2.34 -21.35 5.21
N THR A 281 1.68 -20.19 5.24
CA THR A 281 1.24 -19.43 4.07
C THR A 281 2.33 -19.21 3.02
N ARG A 282 3.57 -18.91 3.47
CA ARG A 282 4.73 -18.70 2.60
C ARG A 282 5.16 -19.93 1.82
N LYS A 283 5.08 -21.13 2.42
CA LYS A 283 5.44 -22.39 1.74
C LYS A 283 4.44 -22.72 0.64
N ILE A 284 3.15 -22.49 0.88
CA ILE A 284 2.10 -22.66 -0.13
C ILE A 284 2.30 -21.69 -1.30
N SER A 285 2.54 -20.40 -1.02
CA SER A 285 2.78 -19.40 -2.07
C SER A 285 4.05 -19.70 -2.88
N SER A 286 5.12 -20.17 -2.24
CA SER A 286 6.38 -20.53 -2.91
C SER A 286 6.20 -21.73 -3.82
N ALA A 287 5.57 -22.80 -3.31
CA ALA A 287 5.34 -24.02 -4.09
C ALA A 287 4.50 -23.73 -5.34
N VAL A 288 3.42 -22.95 -5.21
CA VAL A 288 2.59 -22.56 -6.37
C VAL A 288 3.38 -21.77 -7.41
N ASN A 289 4.15 -20.74 -7.00
CA ASN A 289 4.95 -19.92 -7.93
C ASN A 289 6.13 -20.66 -8.56
N GLN A 290 6.59 -21.76 -7.97
CA GLN A 290 7.68 -22.57 -8.51
C GLN A 290 7.20 -23.62 -9.51
N THR A 291 5.93 -24.01 -9.43
CA THR A 291 5.33 -25.03 -10.31
C THR A 291 4.46 -24.44 -11.42
N TYR A 292 3.91 -23.23 -11.24
CA TYR A 292 3.07 -22.51 -12.22
C TYR A 292 3.57 -21.08 -12.42
#